data_AF-X1BYH8-F1
#
_entry.id   AF-X1BYH8-F1
#
_cell.length_a   1.000
_cell.length_b   1.000
_cell.length_c   1.000
_cell.angle_alpha   90.00
_cell.angle_beta   90.00
_cell.angle_gamma   90.00
#
_symmetry.space_group_name_H-M   'P 1'
#
loop_
_entity.id
_entity.type
_entity.pdbx_description
1 polymer ?
#
loop_
_entity_poly.entity_id
_entity_poly.type
_entity_poly.pdbx_seq_one_letter_code
_entity_poly.pdbx_strand_id
1 'polypeptide(L)'
;KMVNNIEDNIFNLAIDEFNKNKEIQLEIEIEEKEKNVNGFRFDKLVKFKYQKKGLFYYVEIKPNINNTIIALLLHRKETLPHPLLLITRHVNNNKAEELKKNGIQFIDTAGNAYINYYPIYIFIKGNKPPDILFKNTTHRVFEPSGLKIIYALLCNADLVKKPYRYIAEITNVALGTVGWTINDLINLGFVVEMGDRGRELLKKEELFRRWCIEYNEKLKPKLLINKFTGPENWWIHYKLNPEHVQWGGGNCC
;
A
#
# COMPACT_ATOMS: atom_id res chain seq x y z
N LYS A 1 2.39 18.92 14.80
CA LYS A 1 3.12 18.17 13.73
C LYS A 1 2.70 16.71 13.82
N MET A 2 1.58 16.31 13.21
CA MET A 2 1.20 14.90 13.11
C MET A 2 1.67 14.40 11.74
N VAL A 3 2.66 13.52 11.74
CA VAL A 3 2.94 12.70 10.57
C VAL A 3 1.77 11.72 10.50
N ASN A 4 0.85 11.90 9.55
CA ASN A 4 -0.17 10.91 9.24
C ASN A 4 0.53 9.64 8.74
N ASN A 5 0.84 8.73 9.66
CA ASN A 5 1.36 7.41 9.35
C ASN A 5 0.22 6.59 8.73
N ILE A 6 0.42 6.11 7.51
CA ILE A 6 -0.57 5.33 6.76
C ILE A 6 -1.02 4.10 7.57
N GLU A 7 -0.10 3.51 8.34
CA GLU A 7 -0.37 2.36 9.20
C GLU A 7 -1.31 2.72 10.36
N ASP A 8 -1.13 3.87 11.01
CA ASP A 8 -2.02 4.31 12.08
C ASP A 8 -3.44 4.61 11.55
N ASN A 9 -3.55 5.13 10.34
CA ASN A 9 -4.85 5.33 9.70
C ASN A 9 -5.55 3.99 9.42
N ILE A 10 -4.84 3.03 8.81
CA ILE A 10 -5.36 1.68 8.54
C ILE A 10 -5.78 1.01 9.84
N PHE A 11 -4.97 1.15 10.89
CA PHE A 11 -5.29 0.62 12.21
C PHE A 11 -6.63 1.18 12.70
N ASN A 12 -6.77 2.50 12.80
CA ASN A 12 -7.98 3.12 13.33
C ASN A 12 -9.22 2.72 12.52
N LEU A 13 -9.12 2.74 11.18
CA LEU A 13 -10.24 2.38 10.31
C LEU A 13 -10.65 0.90 10.44
N ALA A 14 -9.69 0.00 10.56
CA ALA A 14 -9.97 -1.42 10.75
C ALA A 14 -10.65 -1.69 12.10
N ILE A 15 -10.18 -1.03 13.16
CA ILE A 15 -10.77 -1.15 14.50
C ILE A 15 -12.18 -0.54 14.53
N ASP A 16 -12.37 0.64 13.95
CA ASP A 16 -13.68 1.29 13.87
C ASP A 16 -14.69 0.42 13.11
N GLU A 17 -14.29 -0.13 11.95
CA GLU A 17 -15.15 -0.98 11.14
C GLU A 17 -15.49 -2.30 11.86
N PHE A 18 -14.51 -2.91 12.52
CA PHE A 18 -14.72 -4.11 13.33
C PHE A 18 -15.70 -3.86 14.48
N ASN A 19 -15.59 -2.71 15.16
CA ASN A 19 -16.44 -2.34 16.29
C ASN A 19 -17.87 -1.94 15.89
N LYS A 20 -18.13 -1.58 14.62
CA LYS A 20 -19.50 -1.34 14.13
C LYS A 20 -20.39 -2.57 14.24
N ASN A 21 -19.80 -3.76 14.24
CA ASN A 21 -20.54 -4.99 14.42
C ASN A 21 -20.97 -5.13 15.88
N LYS A 22 -22.15 -4.59 16.22
CA LYS A 22 -22.69 -4.54 17.59
C LYS A 22 -22.93 -5.92 18.22
N GLU A 23 -22.94 -6.99 17.43
CA GLU A 23 -23.01 -8.37 17.92
C GLU A 23 -21.67 -8.82 18.52
N ILE A 24 -20.57 -8.19 18.11
CA ILE A 24 -19.22 -8.42 18.60
C ILE A 24 -18.99 -7.53 19.83
N GLN A 25 -19.24 -8.07 21.03
CA GLN A 25 -18.94 -7.40 22.31
C GLN A 25 -17.43 -7.44 22.63
N LEU A 26 -16.61 -6.84 21.77
CA LEU A 26 -15.16 -6.74 21.95
C LEU A 26 -14.75 -5.28 22.07
N GLU A 27 -14.09 -4.93 23.16
CA GLU A 27 -13.40 -3.64 23.28
C GLU A 27 -11.92 -3.84 23.02
N ILE A 28 -11.33 -2.99 22.18
CA ILE A 28 -9.91 -3.09 21.82
C ILE A 28 -9.16 -1.91 22.45
N GLU A 29 -8.20 -2.21 23.31
CA GLU A 29 -7.34 -1.23 23.96
C GLU A 29 -5.90 -1.36 23.45
N ILE A 30 -5.25 -0.22 23.20
CA ILE A 30 -3.82 -0.17 22.87
C ILE A 30 -3.03 -0.17 24.18
N GLU A 31 -2.05 -1.05 24.28
CA GLU A 31 -1.15 -1.13 25.43
C GLU A 31 0.19 -0.51 25.06
N GLU A 32 0.60 0.54 25.78
CA GLU A 32 1.92 1.15 25.63
C GLU A 32 2.96 0.29 26.36
N LYS A 33 3.59 -0.63 25.63
CA LYS A 33 4.74 -1.43 26.09
C LYS A 33 5.88 -1.39 25.08
N GLU A 34 7.07 -1.78 25.53
CA GLU A 34 8.21 -1.99 24.63
C GLU A 34 7.81 -2.89 23.47
N LYS A 35 8.02 -2.40 22.26
CA LYS A 35 7.68 -3.07 21.01
C LYS A 35 8.71 -4.14 20.65
N ASN A 36 9.16 -4.92 21.63
CA ASN A 36 10.12 -5.99 21.41
C ASN A 36 9.86 -7.14 22.37
N VAL A 37 9.62 -8.34 21.82
CA VAL A 37 9.50 -9.57 22.59
C VAL A 37 10.29 -10.64 21.85
N ASN A 38 11.22 -11.32 22.52
CA ASN A 38 12.08 -12.35 21.90
C ASN A 38 12.82 -11.88 20.63
N GLY A 39 13.21 -10.59 20.56
CA GLY A 39 13.86 -10.00 19.38
C GLY A 39 12.89 -9.61 18.26
N PHE A 40 11.58 -9.85 18.43
CA PHE A 40 10.55 -9.49 17.48
C PHE A 40 9.97 -8.10 17.77
N ARG A 41 10.08 -7.20 16.79
CA ARG A 41 9.45 -5.88 16.82
C ARG A 41 8.08 -5.90 16.15
N PHE A 42 7.04 -5.59 16.91
CA PHE A 42 5.65 -5.44 16.44
C PHE A 42 5.23 -3.98 16.39
N ASP A 43 4.13 -3.69 15.69
CA ASP A 43 3.66 -2.31 15.51
C ASP A 43 2.90 -1.81 16.74
N LYS A 44 1.99 -2.65 17.27
CA LYS A 44 1.19 -2.35 18.47
C LYS A 44 0.92 -3.62 19.29
N LEU A 45 0.81 -3.49 20.61
CA LEU A 45 0.20 -4.51 21.47
C LEU A 45 -1.24 -4.07 21.71
N VAL A 46 -2.20 -4.95 21.45
CA VAL A 46 -3.61 -4.66 21.69
C VAL A 46 -4.23 -5.70 22.60
N LYS A 47 -5.17 -5.27 23.43
CA LYS A 47 -5.93 -6.10 24.34
C LYS A 47 -7.38 -6.11 23.92
N PHE A 48 -7.88 -7.29 23.59
CA PHE A 48 -9.30 -7.53 23.32
C PHE A 48 -9.95 -7.86 24.65
N LYS A 49 -10.84 -7.00 25.12
CA LYS A 49 -11.70 -7.29 26.27
C LYS A 49 -12.93 -8.03 25.78
N TYR A 50 -13.11 -9.24 26.28
CA TYR A 50 -14.31 -10.03 26.07
C TYR A 50 -14.83 -10.49 27.42
N GLN A 51 -16.02 -10.03 27.79
CA GLN A 51 -16.59 -10.23 29.12
C GLN A 51 -15.60 -9.76 30.22
N LYS A 52 -15.15 -10.66 31.10
CA LYS A 52 -14.18 -10.39 32.17
C LYS A 52 -12.74 -10.78 31.81
N LYS A 53 -12.46 -11.18 30.56
CA LYS A 53 -11.13 -11.63 30.10
C LYS A 53 -10.48 -10.60 29.17
N GLY A 54 -9.18 -10.41 29.33
CA GLY A 54 -8.34 -9.68 28.38
C GLY A 54 -7.49 -10.66 27.58
N LEU A 55 -7.57 -10.55 26.25
CA LEU A 55 -6.82 -11.37 25.30
C LEU A 55 -5.85 -10.46 24.54
N PHE A 56 -4.55 -10.72 24.68
CA PHE A 56 -3.52 -9.88 24.06
C PHE A 56 -3.18 -10.36 22.65
N TYR A 57 -2.91 -9.41 21.76
CA TYR A 57 -2.41 -9.65 20.40
C TYR A 57 -1.20 -8.78 20.10
N TYR A 58 -0.21 -9.37 19.44
CA TYR A 58 0.80 -8.60 18.73
C TYR A 58 0.27 -8.19 17.36
N VAL A 59 0.21 -6.91 17.09
CA VAL A 59 -0.31 -6.37 15.83
C VAL A 59 0.83 -6.10 14.85
N GLU A 60 0.65 -6.62 13.65
CA GLU A 60 1.42 -6.24 12.46
C GLU A 60 0.49 -5.52 11.50
N ILE A 61 0.80 -4.26 11.21
CA ILE A 61 0.06 -3.45 10.24
C ILE A 61 0.78 -3.58 8.92
N LYS A 62 0.09 -4.11 7.91
CA LYS A 62 0.62 -4.25 6.55
C LYS A 62 -0.42 -3.74 5.57
N PRO A 63 -0.19 -2.57 4.92
CA PRO A 63 -1.16 -1.98 4.02
C PRO A 63 -1.57 -2.90 2.87
N ASN A 64 -0.64 -3.73 2.40
CA ASN A 64 -0.85 -4.71 1.34
C ASN A 64 -0.32 -6.07 1.81
N ILE A 65 -0.98 -7.15 1.41
CA ILE A 65 -0.56 -8.53 1.71
C ILE A 65 -0.13 -9.23 0.43
N ASN A 66 1.07 -9.82 0.46
CA ASN A 66 1.63 -10.69 -0.56
C ASN A 66 2.20 -11.96 0.08
N ASN A 67 2.63 -12.92 -0.74
CA ASN A 67 3.10 -14.23 -0.26
C ASN A 67 4.35 -14.12 0.63
N THR A 68 5.23 -13.14 0.38
CA THR A 68 6.41 -12.88 1.22
C THR A 68 6.02 -12.43 2.62
N ILE A 69 5.03 -11.54 2.73
CA ILE A 69 4.49 -11.10 4.02
C ILE A 69 3.83 -12.27 4.73
N ILE A 70 3.03 -13.09 4.04
CA ILE A 70 2.39 -14.27 4.64
C ILE A 70 3.43 -15.25 5.19
N ALA A 71 4.48 -15.55 4.42
CA ALA A 71 5.57 -16.43 4.86
C ALA A 71 6.30 -15.87 6.09
N LEU A 72 6.53 -14.55 6.14
CA LEU A 72 7.14 -13.88 7.28
C LEU A 72 6.24 -13.97 8.54
N LEU A 73 4.93 -13.74 8.39
CA LEU A 73 3.97 -13.84 9.50
C LEU A 73 3.87 -15.27 10.03
N LEU A 74 3.89 -16.28 9.14
CA LEU A 74 3.92 -17.70 9.50
C LEU A 74 5.11 -18.02 10.40
N HIS A 75 6.33 -17.67 9.95
CA HIS A 75 7.55 -17.90 10.73
C HIS A 75 7.49 -17.20 12.09
N ARG A 76 6.95 -15.98 12.16
CA ARG A 76 6.91 -15.20 13.41
C ARG A 76 5.93 -15.79 14.41
N LYS A 77 4.75 -16.21 13.96
CA LYS A 77 3.66 -16.69 14.82
C LYS A 77 4.10 -17.81 15.77
N GLU A 78 5.02 -18.68 15.37
CA GLU A 78 5.49 -19.82 16.18
C GLU A 78 6.31 -19.41 17.41
N THR A 79 6.87 -18.19 17.42
CA THR A 79 7.83 -17.73 18.44
C THR A 79 7.24 -16.78 19.48
N LEU A 80 5.96 -16.41 19.33
CA LEU A 80 5.33 -15.35 20.10
C LEU A 80 4.48 -15.89 21.26
N PRO A 81 4.53 -15.26 22.45
CA PRO A 81 3.72 -15.68 23.61
C PRO A 81 2.24 -15.33 23.48
N HIS A 82 1.88 -14.43 22.56
CA HIS A 82 0.51 -14.06 22.24
C HIS A 82 0.27 -14.18 20.73
N PRO A 83 -0.98 -14.46 20.29
CA PRO A 83 -1.28 -14.57 18.87
C PRO A 83 -0.95 -13.29 18.10
N LEU A 84 -0.57 -13.49 16.84
CA LEU A 84 -0.34 -12.40 15.89
C LEU A 84 -1.66 -11.99 15.24
N LEU A 85 -1.93 -10.69 15.19
CA LEU A 85 -3.07 -10.09 14.50
C LEU A 85 -2.56 -9.23 13.34
N LEU A 86 -2.92 -9.62 12.13
CA LEU A 86 -2.66 -8.83 10.93
C LEU A 86 -3.74 -7.77 10.74
N ILE A 87 -3.35 -6.50 10.73
CA ILE A 87 -4.24 -5.42 10.33
C ILE A 87 -3.83 -4.92 8.95
N THR A 88 -4.77 -4.92 8.02
CA THR A 88 -4.51 -4.58 6.63
C THR A 88 -5.62 -3.70 6.08
N ARG A 89 -5.38 -3.16 4.88
CA ARG A 89 -6.41 -2.48 4.12
C ARG A 89 -7.56 -3.44 3.82
N HIS A 90 -7.33 -4.46 2.99
CA HIS A 90 -8.40 -5.33 2.55
C HIS A 90 -7.92 -6.75 2.27
N VAL A 91 -8.71 -7.72 2.73
CA VAL A 91 -8.54 -9.15 2.47
C VAL A 91 -9.65 -9.63 1.56
N ASN A 92 -9.31 -10.01 0.34
CA ASN A 92 -10.28 -10.63 -0.58
C ASN A 92 -10.61 -12.07 -0.16
N ASN A 93 -11.67 -12.65 -0.75
CA ASN A 93 -12.15 -13.98 -0.39
C ASN A 93 -11.09 -15.10 -0.45
N ASN A 94 -10.24 -15.10 -1.48
CA ASN A 94 -9.22 -16.12 -1.66
C ASN A 94 -8.13 -16.00 -0.57
N LYS A 95 -7.67 -14.77 -0.30
CA LYS A 95 -6.69 -14.51 0.76
C LYS A 95 -7.27 -14.76 2.15
N ALA A 96 -8.56 -14.50 2.37
CA ALA A 96 -9.21 -14.77 3.66
C ALA A 96 -9.16 -16.27 3.99
N GLU A 97 -9.47 -17.13 3.02
CA GLU A 97 -9.36 -18.58 3.19
C GLU A 97 -7.92 -19.04 3.37
N GLU A 98 -6.97 -18.47 2.61
CA GLU A 98 -5.54 -18.76 2.75
C GLU A 98 -5.01 -18.40 4.15
N LEU A 99 -5.30 -17.18 4.63
CA LEU A 99 -4.89 -16.72 5.96
C LEU A 99 -5.51 -17.60 7.05
N LYS A 100 -6.81 -17.93 6.94
CA LYS A 100 -7.50 -18.82 7.88
C LYS A 100 -6.88 -20.21 7.91
N LYS A 101 -6.60 -20.82 6.75
CA LYS A 101 -5.95 -22.13 6.65
C LYS A 101 -4.58 -22.15 7.32
N ASN A 102 -3.85 -21.04 7.21
CA ASN A 102 -2.55 -20.82 7.85
C ASN A 102 -2.66 -20.34 9.32
N GLY A 103 -3.89 -20.17 9.83
CA GLY A 103 -4.15 -19.68 11.18
C GLY A 103 -3.65 -18.26 11.44
N ILE A 104 -3.47 -17.43 10.41
CA ILE A 104 -3.10 -16.02 10.55
C ILE A 104 -4.39 -15.23 10.78
N GLN A 105 -4.55 -14.71 11.99
CA GLN A 105 -5.71 -13.90 12.37
C GLN A 105 -5.60 -12.51 11.74
N PHE A 106 -6.72 -11.95 11.29
CA PHE A 106 -6.72 -10.64 10.63
C PHE A 106 -7.98 -9.83 10.89
N ILE A 107 -7.86 -8.51 10.74
CA ILE A 107 -8.97 -7.56 10.60
C ILE A 107 -8.60 -6.60 9.46
N ASP A 108 -9.58 -6.27 8.60
CA ASP A 108 -9.40 -5.30 7.53
C ASP A 108 -10.33 -4.08 7.67
N THR A 109 -10.09 -3.04 6.88
CA THR A 109 -10.89 -1.79 6.94
C THR A 109 -12.23 -1.90 6.22
N ALA A 110 -12.59 -3.07 5.70
CA ALA A 110 -13.89 -3.39 5.11
C ALA A 110 -14.76 -4.23 6.06
N GLY A 111 -14.24 -4.59 7.24
CA GLY A 111 -14.93 -5.43 8.22
C GLY A 111 -14.80 -6.93 7.93
N ASN A 112 -13.93 -7.35 7.01
CA ASN A 112 -13.54 -8.75 6.94
C ASN A 112 -12.60 -9.05 8.10
N ALA A 113 -12.80 -10.19 8.75
CA ALA A 113 -12.04 -10.56 9.93
C ALA A 113 -11.93 -12.08 10.06
N TYR A 114 -10.80 -12.53 10.59
CA TYR A 114 -10.65 -13.87 11.12
C TYR A 114 -10.03 -13.77 12.51
N ILE A 115 -10.81 -14.12 13.53
CA ILE A 115 -10.37 -14.22 14.92
C ILE A 115 -10.60 -15.66 15.38
N ASN A 116 -9.59 -16.27 15.97
CA ASN A 116 -9.65 -17.59 16.56
C ASN A 116 -8.76 -17.60 17.80
N TYR A 117 -9.29 -17.04 18.88
CA TYR A 117 -8.65 -17.01 20.18
C TYR A 117 -9.70 -17.25 21.24
N TYR A 118 -9.72 -18.48 21.77
CA TYR A 118 -10.73 -18.94 22.72
C TYR A 118 -11.02 -17.91 23.84
N PRO A 119 -12.30 -17.58 24.10
CA PRO A 119 -13.51 -18.19 23.57
C PRO A 119 -14.06 -17.57 22.27
N ILE A 120 -13.31 -16.68 21.63
CA ILE A 120 -13.76 -15.92 20.47
C ILE A 120 -13.44 -16.67 19.18
N TYR A 121 -14.46 -16.84 18.34
CA TYR A 121 -14.32 -17.26 16.96
C TYR A 121 -15.13 -16.35 16.04
N ILE A 122 -14.47 -15.70 15.09
CA ILE A 122 -15.07 -14.81 14.10
C ILE A 122 -14.47 -15.15 12.75
N PHE A 123 -15.31 -15.34 11.74
CA PHE A 123 -14.85 -15.41 10.36
C PHE A 123 -15.85 -14.70 9.43
N ILE A 124 -15.47 -13.50 9.00
CA ILE A 124 -16.24 -12.62 8.13
C ILE A 124 -15.41 -12.38 6.88
N LYS A 125 -15.99 -12.65 5.71
CA LYS A 125 -15.37 -12.41 4.41
C LYS A 125 -16.41 -11.93 3.40
N GLY A 126 -15.97 -11.30 2.33
CA GLY A 126 -16.81 -10.85 1.22
C GLY A 126 -17.35 -9.42 1.35
N ASN A 127 -17.02 -8.72 2.44
CA ASN A 127 -17.34 -7.31 2.56
C ASN A 127 -16.51 -6.51 1.57
N LYS A 128 -17.19 -5.65 0.83
CA LYS A 128 -16.55 -4.75 -0.11
C LYS A 128 -15.95 -3.59 0.66
N PRO A 129 -14.73 -3.17 0.32
CA PRO A 129 -14.13 -2.03 0.96
C PRO A 129 -14.95 -0.75 0.71
N PRO A 130 -14.95 0.20 1.68
CA PRO A 130 -15.56 1.50 1.45
C PRO A 130 -14.80 2.27 0.36
N ASP A 131 -15.54 2.88 -0.56
CA ASP A 131 -15.01 3.60 -1.74
C ASP A 131 -13.97 4.68 -1.40
N ILE A 132 -14.00 5.21 -0.17
CA ILE A 132 -13.10 6.27 0.31
C ILE A 132 -11.69 5.72 0.58
N LEU A 133 -11.58 4.47 1.02
CA LEU A 133 -10.31 3.80 1.28
C LEU A 133 -9.81 3.00 0.07
N PHE A 134 -10.74 2.60 -0.80
CA PHE A 134 -10.49 1.77 -1.98
C PHE A 134 -11.34 2.23 -3.15
N LYS A 135 -11.14 3.47 -3.60
CA LYS A 135 -11.05 3.73 -5.04
C LYS A 135 -9.82 2.98 -5.62
N ASN A 136 -9.86 1.67 -5.44
CA ASN A 136 -9.28 0.62 -6.24
C ASN A 136 -10.42 0.13 -7.15
N THR A 137 -10.98 1.02 -7.98
CA THR A 137 -10.93 0.56 -9.37
C THR A 137 -9.43 0.39 -9.61
N THR A 138 -9.01 -0.74 -10.14
CA THR A 138 -7.65 -0.90 -10.64
C THR A 138 -7.50 0.11 -11.77
N HIS A 139 -7.33 1.39 -11.41
CA HIS A 139 -7.07 2.46 -12.34
C HIS A 139 -5.76 2.04 -12.94
N ARG A 140 -5.82 1.63 -14.20
CA ARG A 140 -4.66 1.20 -14.98
C ARG A 140 -3.59 2.30 -14.92
N VAL A 141 -3.98 3.53 -14.56
CA VAL A 141 -3.10 4.67 -14.27
C VAL A 141 -1.93 4.37 -13.34
N PHE A 142 -2.07 3.45 -12.38
CA PHE A 142 -0.99 3.06 -11.47
C PHE A 142 -0.30 1.75 -11.89
N GLU A 143 -0.55 1.24 -13.09
CA GLU A 143 0.27 0.22 -13.72
C GLU A 143 1.53 0.84 -14.36
N PRO A 144 2.60 0.07 -14.66
CA PRO A 144 3.89 0.59 -15.10
C PRO A 144 3.84 1.67 -16.19
N SER A 145 3.00 1.50 -17.21
CA SER A 145 2.85 2.48 -18.29
C SER A 145 2.18 3.78 -17.83
N GLY A 146 1.18 3.68 -16.94
CA GLY A 146 0.54 4.84 -16.33
C GLY A 146 1.48 5.55 -15.35
N LEU A 147 2.30 4.81 -14.60
CA LEU A 147 3.32 5.37 -13.70
C LEU A 147 4.38 6.18 -14.46
N LYS A 148 4.78 5.79 -15.67
CA LYS A 148 5.66 6.60 -16.52
C LYS A 148 5.02 7.94 -16.90
N ILE A 149 3.73 7.92 -17.23
CA ILE A 149 2.98 9.15 -17.57
C ILE A 149 2.83 10.04 -16.34
N ILE A 150 2.43 9.49 -15.20
CA ILE A 150 2.32 10.24 -13.94
C ILE A 150 3.67 10.89 -13.59
N TYR A 151 4.78 10.16 -13.70
CA TYR A 151 6.11 10.72 -13.45
C TYR A 151 6.39 11.94 -14.32
N ALA A 152 6.14 11.85 -15.64
CA ALA A 152 6.33 12.97 -16.55
C ALA A 152 5.44 14.18 -16.19
N LEU A 153 4.18 13.95 -15.77
CA LEU A 153 3.28 15.00 -15.28
C LEU A 153 3.76 15.62 -13.96
N LEU A 154 4.35 14.82 -13.07
CA LEU A 154 4.92 15.31 -11.80
C LEU A 154 6.17 16.16 -12.03
N CYS A 155 7.02 15.78 -12.99
CA CYS A 155 8.17 16.58 -13.43
C CYS A 155 7.73 17.88 -14.11
N ASN A 156 6.69 17.84 -14.95
CA ASN A 156 6.16 19.00 -15.65
C ASN A 156 4.62 18.96 -15.68
N ALA A 157 3.98 19.75 -14.83
CA ALA A 157 2.52 19.76 -14.70
C ALA A 157 1.82 20.25 -15.98
N ASP A 158 2.43 21.18 -16.72
CA ASP A 158 1.86 21.72 -17.97
C ASP A 158 1.81 20.69 -19.10
N LEU A 159 2.52 19.56 -18.95
CA LEU A 159 2.41 18.44 -19.87
C LEU A 159 0.98 17.91 -19.97
N VAL A 160 0.17 18.03 -18.91
CA VAL A 160 -1.24 17.63 -18.94
C VAL A 160 -2.05 18.42 -19.97
N LYS A 161 -1.60 19.61 -20.36
CA LYS A 161 -2.25 20.45 -21.38
C LYS A 161 -1.90 20.01 -22.80
N LYS A 162 -0.83 19.22 -22.98
CA LYS A 162 -0.33 18.83 -24.31
C LYS A 162 -1.21 17.75 -24.96
N PRO A 163 -1.19 17.63 -26.31
CA PRO A 163 -1.89 16.56 -27.01
C PRO A 163 -1.43 15.17 -26.55
N TYR A 164 -2.34 14.18 -26.57
CA TYR A 164 -2.01 12.82 -26.12
C TYR A 164 -0.83 12.19 -26.87
N ARG A 165 -0.66 12.52 -28.16
CA ARG A 165 0.48 12.07 -28.98
C ARG A 165 1.81 12.59 -28.46
N TYR A 166 1.86 13.85 -28.06
CA TYR A 166 3.06 14.46 -27.48
C TYR A 166 3.43 13.79 -26.15
N ILE A 167 2.43 13.54 -25.29
CA ILE A 167 2.64 12.83 -24.02
C ILE A 167 3.17 11.41 -24.29
N ALA A 168 2.60 10.71 -25.27
CA ALA A 168 3.00 9.35 -25.63
C ALA A 168 4.47 9.27 -26.08
N GLU A 169 4.89 10.22 -26.91
CA GLU A 169 6.26 10.32 -27.43
C GLU A 169 7.29 10.51 -26.30
N ILE A 170 7.08 11.51 -25.42
CA ILE A 170 8.05 11.80 -24.37
C ILE A 170 8.09 10.72 -23.27
N THR A 171 6.99 10.00 -23.05
CA THR A 171 6.89 8.95 -22.02
C THR A 171 7.26 7.57 -22.57
N ASN A 172 7.43 7.45 -23.89
CA ASN A 172 7.63 6.20 -24.61
C ASN A 172 6.57 5.14 -24.23
N VAL A 173 5.30 5.51 -24.33
CA VAL A 173 4.13 4.64 -24.10
C VAL A 173 3.17 4.71 -25.27
N ALA A 174 2.31 3.70 -25.42
CA ALA A 174 1.30 3.70 -26.48
C ALA A 174 0.29 4.85 -26.32
N LEU A 175 -0.18 5.43 -27.44
CA LEU A 175 -1.16 6.53 -27.43
C LEU A 175 -2.44 6.17 -26.67
N GLY A 176 -2.94 4.94 -26.83
CA GLY A 176 -4.11 4.44 -26.10
C GLY A 176 -3.90 4.44 -24.58
N THR A 177 -2.66 4.20 -24.12
CA THR A 177 -2.28 4.28 -22.71
C THR A 177 -2.46 5.68 -22.15
N VAL A 178 -2.02 6.70 -22.89
CA VAL A 178 -2.22 8.09 -22.48
C VAL A 178 -3.70 8.39 -22.30
N GLY A 179 -4.53 7.97 -23.26
CA GLY A 179 -5.97 8.23 -23.23
C GLY A 179 -6.65 7.69 -21.97
N TRP A 180 -6.49 6.40 -21.68
CA TRP A 180 -7.11 5.85 -20.47
C TRP A 180 -6.44 6.35 -19.18
N THR A 181 -5.15 6.67 -19.19
CA THR A 181 -4.43 7.21 -18.02
C THR A 181 -4.97 8.58 -17.63
N ILE A 182 -5.12 9.49 -18.59
CA ILE A 182 -5.65 10.84 -18.33
C ILE A 182 -7.11 10.74 -17.85
N ASN A 183 -7.93 9.88 -18.47
CA ASN A 183 -9.31 9.65 -18.03
C ASN A 183 -9.37 9.09 -16.60
N ASP A 184 -8.50 8.15 -16.24
CA ASP A 184 -8.40 7.64 -14.87
C ASP A 184 -8.00 8.74 -13.89
N LEU A 185 -7.04 9.60 -14.24
CA LEU A 185 -6.65 10.74 -13.41
C LEU A 185 -7.81 11.74 -13.22
N ILE A 186 -8.65 11.94 -14.24
CA ILE A 186 -9.86 12.76 -14.14
C ILE A 186 -10.87 12.11 -13.18
N ASN A 187 -11.15 10.82 -13.35
CA ASN A 187 -12.09 10.07 -12.50
C ASN A 187 -11.64 9.99 -11.02
N LEU A 188 -10.33 10.05 -10.80
CA LEU A 188 -9.70 10.12 -9.50
C LEU A 188 -9.63 11.54 -8.91
N GLY A 189 -9.92 12.57 -9.70
CA GLY A 189 -9.85 13.97 -9.30
C GLY A 189 -8.41 14.50 -9.19
N PHE A 190 -7.44 13.86 -9.83
CA PHE A 190 -6.08 14.36 -10.01
C PHE A 190 -5.94 15.26 -11.23
N VAL A 191 -6.85 15.19 -12.19
CA VAL A 191 -6.91 16.09 -13.34
C VAL A 191 -8.32 16.66 -13.45
N VAL A 192 -8.41 17.92 -13.84
CA VAL A 192 -9.68 18.58 -14.16
C VAL A 192 -9.67 19.07 -15.60
N GLU A 193 -10.82 18.96 -16.29
CA GLU A 193 -11.04 19.56 -17.60
C GLU A 193 -11.69 20.94 -17.43
N MET A 194 -11.15 21.94 -18.12
CA MET A 194 -11.59 23.33 -18.06
C MET A 194 -12.03 23.87 -19.43
N GLY A 195 -12.62 23.01 -20.27
CA GLY A 195 -13.07 23.38 -21.61
C GLY A 195 -11.93 23.95 -22.45
N ASP A 196 -12.12 25.17 -22.97
CA ASP A 196 -11.14 25.87 -23.83
C ASP A 196 -9.81 26.17 -23.14
N ARG A 197 -9.77 26.16 -21.81
CA ARG A 197 -8.53 26.33 -21.02
C ARG A 197 -7.71 25.05 -20.89
N GLY A 198 -8.20 23.93 -21.45
CA GLY A 198 -7.52 22.65 -21.47
C GLY A 198 -7.66 21.86 -20.17
N ARG A 199 -6.58 21.20 -19.75
CA ARG A 199 -6.53 20.33 -18.58
C ARG A 199 -5.58 20.90 -17.52
N GLU A 200 -5.85 20.62 -16.25
CA GLU A 200 -4.95 20.99 -15.15
C GLU A 200 -4.74 19.83 -14.18
N LEU A 201 -3.51 19.71 -13.67
CA LEU A 201 -3.12 18.72 -12.69
C LEU A 201 -3.39 19.28 -11.28
N LEU A 202 -4.20 18.57 -10.51
CA LEU A 202 -4.55 18.88 -9.14
C LEU A 202 -3.84 17.94 -8.17
N LYS A 203 -3.83 18.31 -6.88
CA LYS A 203 -3.39 17.45 -5.77
C LYS A 203 -2.03 16.80 -6.01
N LYS A 204 -1.08 17.56 -6.57
CA LYS A 204 0.25 17.08 -7.02
C LYS A 204 0.99 16.31 -5.92
N GLU A 205 0.94 16.79 -4.68
CA GLU A 205 1.58 16.12 -3.54
C GLU A 205 0.95 14.75 -3.24
N GLU A 206 -0.38 14.65 -3.25
CA GLU A 206 -1.10 13.39 -3.05
C GLU A 206 -0.79 12.41 -4.19
N LEU A 207 -0.79 12.88 -5.44
CA LEU A 207 -0.42 12.07 -6.60
C LEU A 207 1.02 11.57 -6.52
N PHE A 208 1.95 12.42 -6.08
CA PHE A 208 3.36 12.06 -5.87
C PHE A 208 3.51 10.99 -4.79
N ARG A 209 2.86 11.15 -3.63
CA ARG A 209 2.90 10.14 -2.55
C ARG A 209 2.37 8.79 -3.04
N ARG A 210 1.25 8.80 -3.78
CA ARG A 210 0.69 7.57 -4.36
C ARG A 210 1.62 6.97 -5.42
N TRP A 211 2.21 7.80 -6.28
CA TRP A 211 3.19 7.37 -7.26
C TRP A 211 4.42 6.72 -6.62
N CYS A 212 4.95 7.28 -5.53
CA CYS A 212 6.11 6.70 -4.82
C CYS A 212 5.83 5.28 -4.30
N ILE A 213 4.62 5.02 -3.81
CA ILE A 213 4.20 3.69 -3.35
C ILE A 213 4.16 2.73 -4.54
N GLU A 214 3.39 3.07 -5.58
CA GLU A 214 3.13 2.20 -6.72
C GLU A 214 4.37 2.00 -7.61
N TYR A 215 5.25 3.01 -7.71
CA TYR A 215 6.55 2.91 -8.37
C TYR A 215 7.40 1.81 -7.73
N ASN A 216 7.54 1.84 -6.41
CA ASN A 216 8.34 0.84 -5.69
C ASN A 216 7.74 -0.57 -5.81
N GLU A 217 6.41 -0.69 -5.80
CA GLU A 217 5.73 -1.98 -5.88
C GLU A 217 5.70 -2.57 -7.30
N LYS A 218 5.49 -1.75 -8.34
CA LYS A 218 5.13 -2.25 -9.69
C LYS A 218 6.12 -1.93 -10.80
N LEU A 219 6.73 -0.74 -10.78
CA LEU A 219 7.59 -0.28 -11.88
C LEU A 219 9.07 -0.57 -11.60
N LYS A 220 9.56 -0.24 -10.40
CA LYS A 220 10.96 -0.43 -9.99
C LYS A 220 11.47 -1.86 -10.19
N PRO A 221 10.72 -2.93 -9.84
CA PRO A 221 11.19 -4.31 -10.07
C PRO A 221 11.37 -4.64 -11.55
N LYS A 222 10.58 -4.02 -12.44
CA LYS A 222 10.65 -4.22 -13.90
C LYS A 222 11.77 -3.41 -14.58
N LEU A 223 12.23 -2.34 -13.92
CA LEU A 223 13.33 -1.50 -14.40
C LEU A 223 14.70 -2.01 -13.91
N LEU A 224 14.73 -2.93 -12.95
CA LEU A 224 15.97 -3.48 -12.43
C LEU A 224 16.58 -4.46 -13.43
N ILE A 225 17.56 -3.99 -14.19
CA ILE A 225 18.31 -4.84 -15.13
C ILE A 225 19.30 -5.72 -14.38
N ASN A 226 20.11 -5.13 -13.49
CA ASN A 226 21.05 -5.86 -12.63
C ASN A 226 21.49 -4.99 -11.43
N LYS A 227 22.10 -5.61 -10.42
CA LYS A 227 22.77 -4.91 -9.31
C LYS A 227 24.26 -5.19 -9.38
N PHE A 228 25.06 -4.14 -9.42
CA PHE A 228 26.52 -4.22 -9.40
C PHE A 228 27.02 -3.67 -8.08
N THR A 229 27.94 -4.39 -7.44
CA THR A 229 28.72 -3.91 -6.30
C THR A 229 30.14 -3.62 -6.77
N GLY A 230 30.78 -2.63 -6.17
CA GLY A 230 32.18 -2.32 -6.43
C GLY A 230 32.88 -1.79 -5.19
N PRO A 231 34.22 -1.67 -5.23
CA PRO A 231 35.03 -1.14 -4.14
C PRO A 231 34.60 0.26 -3.72
N GLU A 232 34.88 0.68 -2.49
CA GLU A 232 34.55 2.03 -2.03
C GLU A 232 35.06 3.10 -3.02
N ASN A 233 34.20 4.08 -3.35
CA ASN A 233 34.50 5.17 -4.28
C ASN A 233 34.79 4.77 -5.75
N TRP A 234 34.52 3.53 -6.19
CA TRP A 234 34.78 3.10 -7.57
C TRP A 234 34.11 3.98 -8.63
N TRP A 235 32.92 4.51 -8.33
CA TRP A 235 32.12 5.32 -9.24
C TRP A 235 32.65 6.74 -9.44
N ILE A 236 33.53 7.24 -8.57
CA ILE A 236 34.02 8.64 -8.60
C ILE A 236 34.91 8.89 -9.81
N HIS A 237 35.70 7.88 -10.22
CA HIS A 237 36.66 7.99 -11.30
C HIS A 237 36.24 7.26 -12.59
N TYR A 238 35.07 6.61 -12.58
CA TYR A 238 34.60 5.83 -13.72
C TYR A 238 33.83 6.70 -14.71
N LYS A 239 34.35 6.84 -15.94
CA LYS A 239 33.64 7.51 -17.03
C LYS A 239 32.74 6.50 -17.73
N LEU A 240 31.43 6.68 -17.61
CA LEU A 240 30.47 5.94 -18.41
C LEU A 240 30.43 6.47 -19.83
N ASN A 241 30.34 5.57 -20.81
CA ASN A 241 29.99 5.94 -22.17
C ASN A 241 28.47 6.19 -22.22
N PRO A 242 28.00 7.43 -22.50
CA PRO A 242 26.58 7.77 -22.54
C PRO A 242 25.82 7.06 -23.67
N GLU A 243 26.50 6.53 -24.68
CA GLU A 243 25.87 5.75 -25.76
C GLU A 243 25.50 4.32 -25.33
N HIS A 244 26.09 3.83 -24.25
CA HIS A 244 25.92 2.44 -23.81
C HIS A 244 25.38 2.32 -22.39
N VAL A 245 25.30 3.43 -21.64
CA VAL A 245 24.89 3.40 -20.23
C VAL A 245 23.97 4.55 -19.88
N GLN A 246 22.89 4.23 -19.17
CA GLN A 246 21.98 5.19 -18.55
C GLN A 246 22.05 5.05 -17.02
N TRP A 247 22.08 6.17 -16.32
CA TRP A 247 21.91 6.18 -14.86
C TRP A 247 20.43 6.08 -14.49
N GLY A 248 20.06 5.02 -13.76
CA GLY A 248 18.79 4.91 -13.06
C GLY A 248 19.02 5.14 -11.57
N GLY A 249 18.74 6.34 -11.06
CA GLY A 249 18.85 6.67 -9.65
C GLY A 249 17.50 7.08 -9.08
N GLY A 250 16.97 6.29 -8.15
CA GLY A 250 15.73 6.59 -7.41
C GLY A 250 15.94 7.58 -6.27
N ASN A 251 16.68 8.66 -6.50
CA ASN A 251 16.65 9.80 -5.60
C ASN A 251 15.64 10.78 -6.19
N CYS A 252 14.41 10.69 -5.72
CA CYS A 252 13.41 11.73 -5.92
C CYS A 252 14.03 13.08 -5.54
N CYS A 253 13.93 14.06 -6.44
CA CYS A 253 14.19 15.46 -6.15
C CYS A 253 13.44 15.92 -4.90
#